data_AF-A0A8T5NUL0-F1
#
_entry.id   AF-A0A8T5NUL0-F1
#
_cell.length_a   1.000
_cell.length_b   1.000
_cell.length_c   1.000
_cell.angle_alpha   90.00
_cell.angle_beta   90.00
_cell.angle_gamma   90.00
#
_symmetry.space_group_name_H-M   'P 1'
#
loop_
_entity.id
_entity.type
_entity.pdbx_description
1 polymer ?
#
loop_
_entity_poly.entity_id
_entity_poly.type
_entity_poly.pdbx_seq_one_letter_code
_entity_poly.pdbx_strand_id
1 'polypeptide(L)'
;MDFSLRNEEIFNDPKIIVRQTADCLIATFDDQKFITRHSTHIIRKQKNNLSLKYVLGLLNSKLLSFYYRLIVSETGKTFAEVKIVNLTRLPIVIKDQNDLVTKVDNILAVKKSNPKADATDLEHEIDQLVYKLYSLTPEEIKIVEGKQ
;
A
#
# COMPACT_ATOMS: atom_id res chain seq x y z
N MET A 1 7.28 -13.77 -30.47
CA MET A 1 6.73 -13.84 -29.11
C MET A 1 7.74 -13.19 -28.20
N ASP A 2 7.41 -12.02 -27.67
CA ASP A 2 8.22 -11.38 -26.63
C ASP A 2 7.90 -12.09 -25.31
N PHE A 3 8.76 -13.04 -24.96
CA PHE A 3 8.78 -13.71 -23.66
C PHE A 3 9.61 -12.87 -22.71
N SER A 4 9.24 -11.62 -22.44
CA SER A 4 9.87 -10.82 -21.38
C SER A 4 9.54 -11.43 -20.00
N LEU A 5 10.10 -12.62 -19.77
CA LEU A 5 10.12 -13.33 -18.53
C LEU A 5 10.85 -12.41 -17.56
N ARG A 6 10.11 -12.02 -16.52
CA ARG A 6 10.68 -11.32 -15.38
C ARG A 6 11.86 -12.15 -14.87
N ASN A 7 13.02 -11.51 -14.71
CA ASN A 7 14.18 -12.16 -14.09
C ASN A 7 13.76 -12.68 -12.69
N GLU A 8 13.99 -13.96 -12.42
CA GLU A 8 13.62 -14.62 -11.16
C GLU A 8 14.15 -13.89 -9.93
N GLU A 9 15.31 -13.23 -10.06
CA GLU A 9 15.94 -12.47 -8.98
C GLU A 9 15.05 -11.39 -8.40
N ILE A 10 14.09 -10.84 -9.16
CA ILE A 10 13.18 -9.81 -8.64
C ILE A 10 12.21 -10.34 -7.56
N PHE A 11 12.07 -11.67 -7.45
CA PHE A 11 11.19 -12.32 -6.49
C PHE A 11 11.91 -12.81 -5.23
N ASN A 12 13.26 -12.81 -5.23
CA ASN A 12 14.06 -13.41 -4.16
C ASN A 12 14.08 -12.61 -2.86
N ASP A 13 14.01 -11.29 -2.96
CA ASP A 13 14.01 -10.40 -1.81
C ASP A 13 12.59 -10.09 -1.31
N PRO A 14 12.43 -9.75 -0.02
CA PRO A 14 11.17 -9.23 0.49
C PRO A 14 10.69 -8.05 -0.34
N LYS A 15 9.39 -8.04 -0.63
CA LYS A 15 8.79 -7.10 -1.58
C LYS A 15 7.35 -6.78 -1.22
N ILE A 16 6.84 -5.68 -1.76
CA ILE A 16 5.42 -5.35 -1.72
C ILE A 16 4.83 -5.72 -3.08
N ILE A 17 3.70 -6.41 -3.06
CA ILE A 17 2.92 -6.72 -4.25
C ILE A 17 1.70 -5.79 -4.25
N VAL A 18 1.49 -5.06 -5.34
CA VAL A 18 0.34 -4.17 -5.54
C VAL A 18 -0.53 -4.71 -6.66
N ARG A 19 -1.84 -4.81 -6.42
CA ARG A 19 -2.82 -5.26 -7.43
C ARG A 19 -2.93 -4.24 -8.56
N GLN A 20 -2.89 -4.69 -9.82
CA GLN A 20 -3.07 -3.80 -10.98
C GLN A 20 -4.55 -3.50 -11.25
N THR A 21 -5.40 -4.51 -11.38
CA THR A 21 -6.83 -4.30 -11.71
C THR A 21 -7.62 -3.94 -10.45
N ALA A 22 -7.60 -2.65 -10.10
CA ALA A 22 -8.30 -2.03 -8.99
C ALA A 22 -8.42 -0.51 -9.23
N ASP A 23 -9.42 0.11 -8.63
CA ASP A 23 -9.62 1.57 -8.57
C ASP A 23 -9.01 2.22 -7.31
N CYS A 24 -8.37 1.40 -6.47
CA CYS A 24 -7.75 1.78 -5.21
C CYS A 24 -6.41 1.03 -5.01
N LEU A 25 -5.64 1.49 -4.03
CA LEU A 25 -4.38 0.86 -3.66
C LEU A 25 -4.68 -0.37 -2.81
N ILE A 26 -4.29 -1.55 -3.32
CA ILE A 26 -4.37 -2.81 -2.59
C ILE A 26 -2.99 -3.43 -2.65
N ALA A 27 -2.31 -3.47 -1.50
CA ALA A 27 -0.93 -3.92 -1.39
C ALA A 27 -0.75 -4.98 -0.28
N THR A 28 0.19 -5.90 -0.47
CA THR A 28 0.59 -6.87 0.56
C THR A 28 2.10 -7.00 0.64
N PHE A 29 2.61 -7.35 1.81
CA PHE A 29 4.00 -7.77 1.98
C PHE A 29 4.18 -9.22 1.54
N ASP A 30 5.30 -9.51 0.91
CA ASP A 30 5.74 -10.86 0.60
C ASP A 30 7.19 -11.05 1.05
N ASP A 31 7.37 -11.96 2.01
CA ASP A 31 8.66 -12.48 2.48
C ASP A 31 8.85 -13.97 2.14
N GLN A 32 7.93 -14.56 1.36
CA GLN A 32 7.91 -16.00 1.02
C GLN A 32 8.34 -16.26 -0.43
N LYS A 33 8.84 -15.23 -1.14
CA LYS A 33 9.32 -15.32 -2.52
C LYS A 33 8.24 -15.75 -3.52
N PHE A 34 7.00 -15.34 -3.31
CA PHE A 34 5.95 -15.62 -4.29
C PHE A 34 6.29 -15.00 -5.65
N ILE A 35 6.07 -15.79 -6.71
CA ILE A 35 6.19 -15.35 -8.09
C ILE A 35 4.85 -14.78 -8.53
N THR A 36 4.87 -13.56 -9.08
CA THR A 36 3.66 -12.89 -9.54
C THR A 36 3.67 -12.65 -11.05
N ARG A 37 2.49 -12.81 -11.65
CA ARG A 37 2.24 -12.49 -13.06
C ARG A 37 2.15 -10.97 -13.28
N HIS A 38 2.01 -10.59 -14.54
CA HIS A 38 1.92 -9.18 -14.97
C HIS A 38 0.71 -8.42 -14.39
N SER A 39 -0.29 -9.09 -13.83
CA SER A 39 -1.46 -8.49 -13.17
C SER A 39 -1.16 -7.81 -11.82
N THR A 40 0.11 -7.71 -11.46
CA THR A 40 0.58 -7.08 -10.22
C THR A 40 1.85 -6.29 -10.47
N HIS A 41 2.04 -5.25 -9.65
CA HIS A 41 3.27 -4.47 -9.56
C HIS A 41 4.08 -4.93 -8.34
N ILE A 42 5.40 -4.86 -8.47
CA ILE A 42 6.34 -5.23 -7.42
C ILE A 42 7.11 -3.98 -6.99
N ILE A 43 7.09 -3.67 -5.69
CA ILE A 43 7.92 -2.65 -5.08
C ILE A 43 8.97 -3.35 -4.23
N ARG A 44 10.24 -3.11 -4.54
CA ARG A 44 11.40 -3.69 -3.84
C ARG A 44 12.02 -2.67 -2.90
N LYS A 45 12.80 -3.16 -1.94
CA LYS A 45 13.56 -2.30 -1.03
C LYS A 45 14.51 -1.43 -1.86
N GLN A 46 14.50 -0.13 -1.58
CA GLN A 46 15.42 0.82 -2.19
C GLN A 46 16.65 0.99 -1.29
N LYS A 47 17.70 1.64 -1.80
CA LYS A 47 18.92 1.95 -1.02
C LYS A 47 18.68 2.94 0.14
N ASN A 48 17.49 3.52 0.26
CA ASN A 48 17.14 4.41 1.35
C ASN A 48 16.81 3.59 2.63
N ASN A 49 16.85 4.26 3.79
CA ASN A 49 16.51 3.63 5.07
C ASN A 49 15.00 3.44 5.28
N LEU A 50 14.18 3.39 4.21
CA LEU A 50 12.74 3.15 4.34
C LEU A 50 12.45 1.65 4.43
N SER A 51 11.71 1.29 5.46
CA SER A 51 11.14 -0.04 5.65
C SER A 51 10.05 -0.28 4.61
N LEU A 52 10.04 -1.47 4.00
CA LEU A 52 8.94 -1.89 3.13
C LEU A 52 7.62 -1.92 3.89
N LYS A 53 7.63 -2.28 5.18
CA LYS A 53 6.41 -2.31 5.99
C LYS A 53 5.88 -0.90 6.28
N TYR A 54 6.77 0.08 6.39
CA TYR A 54 6.37 1.49 6.49
C TYR A 54 5.64 1.93 5.21
N VAL A 55 6.24 1.66 4.04
CA VAL A 55 5.61 1.95 2.74
C VAL A 55 4.29 1.20 2.58
N LEU A 56 4.20 -0.05 3.04
CA LEU A 56 2.98 -0.84 3.01
C LEU A 56 1.84 -0.20 3.82
N GLY A 57 2.14 0.24 5.04
CA GLY A 57 1.17 0.94 5.89
C GLY A 57 0.65 2.22 5.23
N LEU A 58 1.55 2.98 4.59
CA LEU A 58 1.18 4.14 3.80
C LEU A 58 0.26 3.77 2.62
N LEU A 59 0.66 2.82 1.78
CA LEU A 59 -0.10 2.44 0.57
C LEU A 59 -1.53 1.95 0.88
N ASN A 60 -1.71 1.21 1.98
CA ASN A 60 -3.02 0.70 2.38
C ASN A 60 -3.84 1.68 3.25
N SER A 61 -3.33 2.88 3.55
CA SER A 61 -4.08 3.89 4.30
C SER A 61 -5.21 4.51 3.47
N LYS A 62 -6.26 4.97 4.15
CA LYS A 62 -7.35 5.73 3.53
C LYS A 62 -6.86 7.00 2.86
N LEU A 63 -5.90 7.70 3.48
CA LEU A 63 -5.36 8.96 2.95
C LEU A 63 -4.73 8.78 1.56
N LEU A 64 -3.84 7.79 1.42
CA LEU A 64 -3.15 7.57 0.14
C LEU A 64 -4.07 6.94 -0.90
N SER A 65 -5.01 6.10 -0.47
CA SER A 65 -6.07 5.61 -1.36
C SER A 65 -6.96 6.75 -1.86
N PHE A 66 -7.32 7.70 -1.01
CA PHE A 66 -8.06 8.90 -1.36
C PHE A 66 -7.26 9.79 -2.33
N TYR A 67 -6.00 10.09 -2.00
CA TYR A 67 -5.11 10.88 -2.86
C TYR A 67 -4.91 10.23 -4.23
N TYR A 68 -4.72 8.90 -4.27
CA TYR A 68 -4.59 8.15 -5.51
C TYR A 68 -5.82 8.34 -6.41
N ARG A 69 -7.03 8.25 -5.85
CA ARG A 69 -8.28 8.49 -6.59
C ARG A 69 -8.43 9.94 -7.06
N LEU A 70 -7.84 10.92 -6.38
CA LEU A 70 -7.86 12.32 -6.83
C LEU A 70 -6.98 12.54 -8.07
N ILE A 71 -5.78 11.94 -8.10
CA ILE A 71 -4.84 12.15 -9.20
C ILE A 71 -5.10 11.23 -10.41
N VAL A 72 -5.97 10.24 -10.24
CA VAL A 72 -6.32 9.25 -11.26
C VAL A 72 -7.81 9.31 -11.56
N SER A 73 -8.18 9.75 -12.76
CA SER A 73 -9.57 9.77 -13.25
C SER A 73 -10.10 8.38 -13.63
N GLU A 74 -9.85 7.34 -12.82
CA GLU A 74 -10.25 5.94 -13.07
C GLU A 74 -11.32 5.43 -12.09
N THR A 75 -11.71 6.22 -11.09
CA THR A 75 -12.73 5.84 -10.10
C THR A 75 -14.03 5.43 -10.78
N GLY A 76 -14.55 4.23 -10.47
CA GLY A 76 -15.81 3.71 -11.00
C GLY A 76 -15.75 3.16 -12.42
N LYS A 77 -14.57 3.07 -13.05
CA LYS A 77 -14.43 2.44 -14.37
C LYS A 77 -14.35 0.92 -14.25
N THR A 78 -15.04 0.21 -15.16
CA THR A 78 -15.07 -1.26 -15.23
C THR A 78 -13.70 -1.91 -15.46
N PHE A 79 -12.73 -1.16 -15.97
CA PHE A 79 -11.36 -1.61 -16.23
C PHE A 79 -10.31 -0.70 -15.59
N ALA A 80 -10.60 -0.17 -14.39
CA ALA A 80 -9.64 0.66 -13.65
C ALA A 80 -8.33 -0.11 -13.40
N GLU A 81 -7.22 0.57 -13.69
CA GLU A 81 -5.88 0.02 -13.47
C GLU A 81 -5.01 0.94 -12.63
N VAL A 82 -4.41 0.35 -11.60
CA VAL A 82 -3.28 0.92 -10.88
C VAL A 82 -2.07 0.89 -11.80
N LYS A 83 -1.54 2.06 -12.16
CA LYS A 83 -0.36 2.18 -13.03
C LYS A 83 0.87 2.58 -12.21
N ILE A 84 2.03 1.99 -12.53
CA ILE A 84 3.31 2.30 -11.85
C ILE A 84 3.61 3.79 -11.88
N VAL A 85 3.35 4.47 -13.00
CA VAL A 85 3.57 5.92 -13.15
C VAL A 85 2.76 6.76 -12.15
N ASN A 86 1.60 6.26 -11.70
CA ASN A 86 0.78 6.93 -10.70
C ASN A 86 1.25 6.59 -9.27
N LEU A 87 1.71 5.35 -9.05
CA LEU A 87 2.31 4.95 -7.77
C LEU A 87 3.55 5.81 -7.44
N THR A 88 4.38 6.12 -8.43
CA THR A 88 5.56 6.98 -8.25
C THR A 88 5.25 8.44 -7.94
N ARG A 89 3.98 8.87 -8.12
CA ARG A 89 3.51 10.23 -7.83
C ARG A 89 2.92 10.37 -6.43
N LEU A 90 2.78 9.27 -5.69
CA LEU A 90 2.26 9.30 -4.32
C LEU A 90 3.22 10.08 -3.41
N PRO A 91 2.71 11.00 -2.57
CA PRO A 91 3.55 11.78 -1.67
C PRO A 91 3.98 10.89 -0.50
N ILE A 92 5.14 10.23 -0.59
CA ILE A 92 5.67 9.41 0.52
C ILE A 92 6.49 10.29 1.46
N VAL A 93 5.97 10.49 2.67
CA VAL A 93 6.66 11.24 3.72
C VAL A 93 7.66 10.32 4.45
N ILE A 94 8.88 10.80 4.68
CA ILE A 94 9.93 10.07 5.41
C ILE A 94 10.03 10.69 6.82
N LYS A 95 9.55 9.97 7.84
CA LYS A 95 9.71 10.31 9.26
C LYS A 95 10.05 9.05 10.06
N ASP A 96 9.92 9.11 11.38
CA ASP A 96 10.00 7.94 12.24
C ASP A 96 9.03 6.85 11.76
N GLN A 97 9.55 5.64 11.64
CA GLN A 97 8.88 4.51 11.03
C GLN A 97 8.39 3.50 12.07
N ASN A 98 8.88 3.59 13.30
CA ASN A 98 8.75 2.53 14.30
C ASN A 98 7.29 2.20 14.62
N ASP A 99 6.47 3.22 14.90
CA ASP A 99 5.06 3.01 15.28
C ASP A 99 4.26 2.37 14.13
N LEU A 100 4.38 2.93 12.93
CA LEU A 100 3.65 2.44 11.76
C LEU A 100 4.09 1.02 11.38
N VAL A 101 5.40 0.75 11.39
CA VAL A 101 5.94 -0.60 11.12
C VAL A 101 5.43 -1.59 12.15
N THR A 102 5.41 -1.24 13.43
CA THR A 102 4.89 -2.10 14.50
C THR A 102 3.42 -2.47 14.28
N LYS A 103 2.58 -1.50 13.90
CA LYS A 103 1.16 -1.76 13.61
C LYS A 103 0.97 -2.65 12.40
N VAL A 104 1.73 -2.40 11.32
CA VAL A 104 1.73 -3.25 10.14
C VAL A 104 2.17 -4.68 10.48
N ASP A 105 3.18 -4.84 11.33
CA ASP A 105 3.62 -6.16 11.80
C ASP A 105 2.53 -6.91 12.55
N ASN A 106 1.78 -6.23 13.42
CA ASN A 106 0.65 -6.84 14.12
C ASN A 106 -0.44 -7.31 13.15
N ILE A 107 -0.80 -6.49 12.15
CA ILE A 107 -1.79 -6.88 11.13
C ILE A 107 -1.30 -8.09 10.33
N LEU A 108 -0.04 -8.07 9.88
CA LEU A 108 0.54 -9.17 9.13
C LEU A 108 0.57 -10.46 9.96
N ALA A 109 0.92 -10.39 11.25
CA ALA A 109 0.93 -11.54 12.15
C ALA A 109 -0.47 -12.14 12.32
N VAL A 110 -1.48 -11.30 12.58
CA VAL A 110 -2.87 -11.73 12.73
C VAL A 110 -3.40 -12.38 11.44
N LYS A 111 -3.19 -11.74 10.28
CA LYS A 111 -3.65 -12.26 8.98
C LYS A 111 -2.87 -13.48 8.50
N LYS A 112 -1.63 -13.66 8.96
CA LYS A 112 -0.84 -14.88 8.69
C LYS A 112 -1.40 -16.09 9.43
N SER A 113 -1.85 -15.91 10.67
CA SER A 113 -2.50 -16.98 11.45
C SER A 113 -3.92 -17.29 10.95
N ASN A 114 -4.67 -16.26 10.57
CA ASN A 114 -6.01 -16.41 10.00
C ASN A 114 -6.22 -15.37 8.88
N PRO A 115 -6.21 -15.77 7.59
CA PRO A 115 -6.39 -14.84 6.47
C PRO A 115 -7.72 -14.08 6.47
N LYS A 116 -8.72 -14.55 7.21
CA LYS A 116 -10.03 -13.91 7.37
C LYS A 116 -10.18 -13.18 8.71
N ALA A 117 -9.11 -13.06 9.49
CA ALA A 117 -9.16 -12.31 10.75
C ALA A 117 -9.51 -10.86 10.48
N ASP A 118 -10.41 -10.34 11.31
CA ASP A 118 -10.72 -8.93 11.34
C ASP A 118 -9.54 -8.17 11.95
N ALA A 119 -9.08 -7.15 11.25
CA ALA A 119 -8.00 -6.26 11.66
C ALA A 119 -8.45 -4.78 11.59
N THR A 120 -9.77 -4.53 11.51
CA THR A 120 -10.33 -3.19 11.29
C THR A 120 -9.84 -2.17 12.32
N ASP A 121 -9.72 -2.56 13.59
CA ASP A 121 -9.21 -1.66 14.64
C ASP A 121 -7.74 -1.27 14.42
N LEU A 122 -6.88 -2.23 14.06
CA LEU A 122 -5.47 -1.96 13.75
C LEU A 122 -5.32 -1.15 12.45
N GLU A 123 -6.15 -1.43 11.44
CA GLU A 123 -6.22 -0.66 10.20
C GLU A 123 -6.65 0.78 10.49
N HIS A 124 -7.60 0.99 11.40
CA HIS A 124 -7.99 2.33 11.85
C HIS A 124 -6.87 3.06 12.60
N GLU A 125 -6.12 2.37 13.47
CA GLU A 125 -4.96 2.95 14.14
C GLU A 125 -3.88 3.39 13.14
N ILE A 126 -3.65 2.60 12.09
CA ILE A 126 -2.77 2.99 10.98
C ILE A 126 -3.27 4.27 10.31
N ASP A 127 -4.56 4.36 10.00
CA ASP A 127 -5.13 5.58 9.39
C ASP A 127 -4.88 6.81 10.27
N GLN A 128 -5.09 6.71 11.59
CA GLN A 128 -4.83 7.82 12.52
C GLN A 128 -3.36 8.23 12.55
N LEU A 129 -2.44 7.26 12.56
CA LEU A 129 -1.01 7.54 12.49
C LEU A 129 -0.63 8.23 11.18
N VAL A 130 -1.23 7.80 10.07
CA VAL A 130 -1.01 8.40 8.76
C VAL A 130 -1.58 9.81 8.70
N TYR A 131 -2.79 10.07 9.21
CA TYR A 131 -3.32 11.43 9.27
C TYR A 131 -2.41 12.37 10.05
N LYS A 132 -1.90 11.92 11.20
CA LYS A 132 -0.91 12.67 12.00
C LYS A 132 0.40 12.88 11.25
N LEU A 133 0.88 11.88 10.52
CA LEU A 133 2.13 11.95 9.75
C LEU A 133 2.10 13.07 8.70
N TYR A 134 0.95 13.25 8.06
CA TYR A 134 0.68 14.26 7.02
C TYR A 134 0.06 15.55 7.58
N SER A 135 -0.10 15.65 8.91
CA SER A 135 -0.63 16.84 9.59
C SER A 135 -2.05 17.23 9.17
N LEU A 136 -2.94 16.26 8.92
CA LEU A 136 -4.32 16.54 8.53
C LEU A 136 -5.13 17.13 9.68
N THR A 137 -6.05 18.05 9.35
CA THR A 137 -7.04 18.57 10.31
C THR A 137 -8.25 17.64 10.44
N PRO A 138 -9.06 17.76 11.51
CA PRO A 138 -10.29 16.99 11.67
C PRO A 138 -11.27 17.15 10.49
N GLU A 139 -11.34 18.35 9.90
CA GLU A 139 -12.17 18.65 8.73
C GLU A 139 -11.67 17.90 7.49
N GLU A 140 -10.36 17.87 7.27
CA GLU A 140 -9.74 17.12 6.17
C GLU A 140 -9.92 15.61 6.34
N ILE A 141 -9.80 15.10 7.57
CA ILE A 141 -10.04 13.68 7.88
C ILE A 141 -11.49 13.30 7.52
N LYS A 142 -12.47 14.14 7.84
CA LYS A 142 -13.88 13.90 7.46
C LYS A 142 -14.06 13.77 5.95
N ILE A 143 -13.37 14.61 5.17
CA ILE A 143 -13.37 14.55 3.70
C ILE A 143 -12.78 13.22 3.22
N VAL A 144 -11.64 12.80 3.78
CA VAL A 144 -11.00 11.52 3.42
C VAL A 144 -11.89 10.33 3.75
N GLU A 145 -12.60 10.37 4.88
CA GLU A 145 -13.49 9.29 5.31
C GLU A 145 -14.86 9.28 4.61
N GLY A 146 -15.17 10.29 3.79
CA GLY A 146 -16.47 10.40 3.11
C GLY A 146 -17.65 10.66 4.06
N LYS A 147 -17.37 11.20 5.26
CA LYS A 147 -18.38 11.59 6.25
C LYS A 147 -18.70 13.08 6.04
N GLN A 148 -19.72 13.36 5.24
CA GLN A 148 -20.35 14.70 5.16
C GLN A 148 -21.49 14.81 6.16
#